data_AF-A0A512H5H7-F1
#
_entry.id   AF-A0A512H5H7-F1
#
_cell.length_a   1.000
_cell.length_b   1.000
_cell.length_c   1.000
_cell.angle_alpha   90.00
_cell.angle_beta   90.00
_cell.angle_gamma   90.00
#
_symmetry.space_group_name_H-M   'P 1'
#
loop_
_entity.id
_entity.type
_entity.pdbx_description
1 polymer ?
#
loop_
_entity_poly.entity_id
_entity_poly.type
_entity_poly.pdbx_seq_one_letter_code
_entity_poly.pdbx_strand_id
1 'polypeptide(L)'
;MRGGRRRFRRQRRAGFHLPVPGLLAMAVLGATVLPPEPAFAQTAAELPRESDDAMLHRLKPGLKGEDDRIGVDASTWPWVAVGRVNRSDGSFCTGTLVAPDKVVTAAHCLWNRRTQNWMPASGLTFVAGYQRGAWVEHAAVARAHPSPTYRPNPSGKTTQPALDWAVLDLAHPLDGSLGHFGTRPNPLRGLPLVQVGYSSDRRHVQTANIGCHLLGQDKSGTLLHDCDTVSGDSGSPLVIWDSDGPRIVAVHVGTVTTHSGSSLGVAAPIGSALPGPLAPARGTVPIDQGLVALLVGKLGYSGADAFHRAVRQAGPSGQPFTAEDLGLLLSGSAPPAGSAEVR
;
A
#
# COMPACT_ATOMS: atom_id res chain seq x y z
N MET A 1 -10.17 59.39 25.35
CA MET A 1 -8.82 59.84 25.78
C MET A 1 -7.99 58.58 25.99
N ARG A 2 -6.78 58.29 25.48
CA ARG A 2 -5.68 58.92 24.74
C ARG A 2 -5.30 57.90 23.62
N GLY A 3 -4.80 58.20 22.42
CA GLY A 3 -3.82 59.19 22.00
C GLY A 3 -2.42 58.57 21.91
N GLY A 4 -2.01 58.01 20.76
CA GLY A 4 -0.67 57.44 20.57
C GLY A 4 -0.24 57.32 19.09
N ARG A 5 0.22 58.42 18.50
CA ARG A 5 0.85 58.50 17.16
C ARG A 5 2.34 58.20 17.25
N ARG A 6 2.87 57.27 16.44
CA ARG A 6 4.32 57.14 16.19
C ARG A 6 4.71 57.80 14.87
N ARG A 7 5.72 58.68 14.96
CA ARG A 7 6.25 59.53 13.89
C ARG A 7 7.21 58.77 12.97
N PHE A 8 7.02 58.90 11.66
CA PHE A 8 8.02 58.57 10.63
C PHE A 8 9.08 59.68 10.56
N ARG A 9 10.37 59.30 10.60
CA ARG A 9 11.51 60.23 10.53
C ARG A 9 12.11 60.19 9.13
N ARG A 10 11.93 61.27 8.36
CA ARG A 10 12.61 61.55 7.09
C ARG A 10 14.13 61.70 7.33
N GLN A 11 14.95 60.97 6.58
CA GLN A 11 16.37 61.28 6.43
C GLN A 11 16.61 62.14 5.19
N ARG A 12 17.45 63.17 5.38
CA ARG A 12 17.78 64.23 4.42
C ARG A 12 18.86 63.76 3.46
N ARG A 13 18.73 64.16 2.19
CA ARG A 13 19.79 64.12 1.17
C ARG A 13 20.86 65.15 1.51
N ALA A 14 22.13 64.76 1.44
CA ALA A 14 23.27 65.66 1.37
C ALA A 14 23.78 65.66 -0.08
N GLY A 15 23.86 66.84 -0.68
CA GLY A 15 24.50 67.05 -1.98
C GLY A 15 25.97 67.39 -1.79
N PHE A 16 26.80 67.07 -2.79
CA PHE A 16 28.15 67.62 -2.93
C PHE A 16 28.50 67.85 -4.39
N HIS A 17 28.78 69.14 -4.65
CA HIS A 17 29.62 69.84 -5.62
C HIS A 17 30.23 69.11 -6.85
N LEU A 18 29.96 69.71 -8.02
CA LEU A 18 30.71 69.60 -9.27
C LEU A 18 31.83 70.65 -9.35
N PRO A 19 33.00 70.33 -9.93
CA PRO A 19 33.85 71.31 -10.59
C PRO A 19 33.88 71.15 -12.13
N VAL A 20 34.06 72.29 -12.80
CA VAL A 20 34.11 72.58 -14.25
C VAL A 20 35.55 72.36 -14.79
N PRO A 21 35.78 72.16 -16.11
CA PRO A 21 36.76 71.21 -16.63
C PRO A 21 38.13 71.81 -16.98
N GLY A 22 39.17 70.97 -16.89
CA GLY A 22 40.49 71.22 -17.46
C GLY A 22 40.69 70.41 -18.73
N LEU A 23 40.96 71.09 -19.84
CA LEU A 23 41.42 70.51 -21.11
C LEU A 23 42.76 69.79 -20.89
N LEU A 24 42.86 68.51 -21.22
CA LEU A 24 44.14 67.86 -21.50
C LEU A 24 44.02 66.85 -22.66
N ALA A 25 44.76 67.18 -23.71
CA ALA A 25 45.33 66.37 -24.79
C ALA A 25 44.73 64.99 -25.09
N MET A 26 44.13 64.90 -26.28
CA MET A 26 43.86 63.67 -27.01
C MET A 26 45.17 62.92 -27.30
N ALA A 27 45.43 61.85 -26.54
CA ALA A 27 46.32 60.79 -26.98
C ALA A 27 45.46 59.71 -27.64
N VAL A 28 45.53 59.62 -28.97
CA VAL A 28 44.95 58.50 -29.72
C VAL A 28 45.83 57.27 -29.47
N LEU A 29 45.53 56.51 -28.42
CA LEU A 29 45.95 55.12 -28.36
C LEU A 29 44.96 54.31 -29.21
N GLY A 30 45.47 53.72 -30.29
CA GLY A 30 44.74 52.71 -31.04
C GLY A 30 44.43 51.53 -30.12
N ALA A 31 43.23 51.52 -29.55
CA ALA A 31 42.69 50.33 -28.90
C ALA A 31 42.36 49.33 -30.01
N THR A 32 43.20 48.31 -30.15
CA THR A 32 42.80 47.10 -30.87
C THR A 32 41.57 46.55 -30.16
N VAL A 33 40.40 46.68 -30.82
CA VAL A 33 39.17 46.03 -30.37
C VAL A 33 39.40 44.54 -30.52
N LEU A 34 39.78 43.89 -29.42
CA LEU A 34 39.65 42.44 -29.33
C LEU A 34 38.15 42.13 -29.46
N PRO A 35 37.76 41.16 -30.30
CA PRO A 35 36.36 40.75 -30.38
C PRO A 35 35.88 40.37 -28.97
N PRO A 36 34.61 40.63 -28.62
CA PRO A 36 34.09 40.15 -27.34
C PRO A 36 34.29 38.63 -27.31
N GLU A 37 35.02 38.15 -26.29
CA GLU A 37 35.02 36.73 -25.94
C GLU A 37 33.57 36.26 -25.98
N PRO A 38 33.23 35.19 -26.72
CA PRO A 38 31.89 34.67 -26.69
C PRO A 38 31.60 34.38 -25.22
N ALA A 39 30.62 35.09 -24.65
CA ALA A 39 30.12 34.77 -23.33
C ALA A 39 29.77 33.29 -23.39
N PHE A 40 30.57 32.45 -22.72
CA PHE A 40 30.20 31.08 -22.45
C PHE A 40 28.93 31.19 -21.61
N ALA A 41 27.79 31.22 -22.29
CA ALA A 41 26.55 30.80 -21.70
C ALA A 41 26.89 29.43 -21.12
N GLN A 42 26.95 29.35 -19.80
CA GLN A 42 26.95 28.07 -19.13
C GLN A 42 25.68 27.40 -19.63
N THR A 43 25.80 26.56 -20.65
CA THR A 43 24.77 25.60 -20.99
C THR A 43 24.51 24.90 -19.68
N ALA A 44 23.34 25.17 -19.08
CA ALA A 44 22.90 24.45 -17.90
C ALA A 44 23.13 22.99 -18.25
N ALA A 45 24.13 22.36 -17.61
CA ALA A 45 24.46 20.98 -17.87
C ALA A 45 23.14 20.24 -17.78
N GLU A 46 22.72 19.66 -18.90
CA GLU A 46 21.39 19.07 -19.01
C GLU A 46 21.32 18.04 -17.89
N LEU A 47 20.55 18.37 -16.83
CA LEU A 47 20.46 17.53 -15.64
C LEU A 47 20.12 16.13 -16.16
N PRO A 48 20.82 15.07 -15.69
CA PRO A 48 20.58 13.72 -16.19
C PRO A 48 19.07 13.47 -16.19
N ARG A 49 18.48 13.26 -17.37
CA ARG A 49 17.07 12.90 -17.47
C ARG A 49 16.93 11.53 -16.82
N GLU A 50 16.38 11.51 -15.61
CA GLU A 50 15.89 10.29 -14.97
C GLU A 50 14.92 9.61 -15.96
N SER A 51 15.07 8.31 -16.20
CA SER A 51 14.11 7.59 -17.03
C SER A 51 12.74 7.56 -16.33
N ASP A 52 11.67 7.44 -17.10
CA ASP A 52 10.31 7.33 -16.54
C ASP A 52 10.23 6.15 -15.54
N ASP A 53 10.90 5.02 -15.83
CA ASP A 53 11.00 3.87 -14.94
C ASP A 53 11.70 4.20 -13.62
N ALA A 54 12.81 4.93 -13.66
CA ALA A 54 13.53 5.32 -12.45
C ALA A 54 12.70 6.29 -11.60
N MET A 55 12.00 7.23 -12.25
CA MET A 55 11.07 8.13 -11.58
C MET A 55 9.89 7.38 -10.95
N LEU A 56 9.30 6.42 -11.67
CA LEU A 56 8.20 5.58 -11.18
C LEU A 56 8.65 4.74 -9.98
N HIS A 57 9.80 4.07 -10.06
CA HIS A 57 10.36 3.32 -8.93
C HIS A 57 10.63 4.21 -7.71
N ARG A 58 11.06 5.45 -7.91
CA ARG A 58 11.28 6.41 -6.82
C ARG A 58 9.98 6.90 -6.19
N LEU A 59 8.96 7.20 -6.99
CA LEU A 59 7.68 7.75 -6.52
C LEU A 59 6.73 6.68 -5.95
N LYS A 60 6.78 5.48 -6.52
CA LYS A 60 5.91 4.34 -6.18
C LYS A 60 6.77 3.10 -5.94
N PRO A 61 7.57 3.07 -4.87
CA PRO A 61 8.53 2.00 -4.64
C PRO A 61 7.87 0.64 -4.47
N GLY A 62 6.57 0.56 -4.19
CA GLY A 62 5.87 -0.72 -4.03
C GLY A 62 5.31 -1.33 -5.33
N LEU A 63 5.51 -0.73 -6.51
CA LEU A 63 5.19 -1.36 -7.81
C LEU A 63 6.37 -2.24 -8.27
N LYS A 64 6.09 -3.48 -8.70
CA LYS A 64 7.06 -4.50 -9.09
C LYS A 64 7.03 -4.67 -10.61
N GLY A 65 7.52 -3.65 -11.31
CA GLY A 65 7.42 -3.55 -12.76
C GLY A 65 6.23 -2.67 -13.15
N GLU A 66 5.43 -3.14 -14.10
CA GLU A 66 4.19 -2.47 -14.51
C GLU A 66 3.14 -2.47 -13.38
N ASP A 67 2.23 -1.50 -13.40
CA ASP A 67 1.13 -1.43 -12.42
C ASP A 67 0.00 -2.38 -12.81
N ASP A 68 0.04 -3.61 -12.27
CA ASP A 68 -0.92 -4.68 -12.59
C ASP A 68 -2.20 -4.63 -11.75
N ARG A 69 -2.37 -3.56 -10.95
CA ARG A 69 -3.56 -3.36 -10.11
C ARG A 69 -4.76 -2.96 -10.96
N ILE A 70 -5.87 -3.64 -10.72
CA ILE A 70 -7.16 -3.37 -11.35
C ILE A 70 -8.13 -2.72 -10.36
N GLY A 71 -9.06 -1.92 -10.86
CA GLY A 71 -10.18 -1.44 -10.05
C GLY A 71 -11.17 -2.57 -9.78
N VAL A 72 -11.66 -2.67 -8.55
CA VAL A 72 -12.74 -3.59 -8.17
C VAL A 72 -14.00 -2.81 -7.77
N ASP A 73 -15.15 -3.46 -7.80
CA ASP A 73 -16.38 -2.89 -7.26
C ASP A 73 -16.37 -3.02 -5.73
N ALA A 74 -16.07 -1.92 -5.05
CA ALA A 74 -16.00 -1.91 -3.59
C ALA A 74 -17.35 -2.17 -2.92
N SER A 75 -18.48 -2.14 -3.63
CA SER A 75 -19.80 -2.38 -3.05
C SER A 75 -20.18 -3.85 -2.97
N THR A 76 -19.40 -4.74 -3.59
CA THR A 76 -19.73 -6.18 -3.66
C THR A 76 -18.84 -7.03 -2.77
N TRP A 77 -19.35 -8.18 -2.36
CA TRP A 77 -18.56 -9.18 -1.65
C TRP A 77 -17.49 -9.78 -2.59
N PRO A 78 -16.23 -9.96 -2.15
CA PRO A 78 -15.72 -9.71 -0.80
C PRO A 78 -15.08 -8.33 -0.58
N TRP A 79 -15.06 -7.49 -1.61
CA TRP A 79 -14.38 -6.21 -1.63
C TRP A 79 -14.94 -5.20 -0.64
N VAL A 80 -16.25 -5.24 -0.39
CA VAL A 80 -16.95 -4.37 0.57
C VAL A 80 -16.44 -4.49 2.00
N ALA A 81 -15.95 -5.67 2.39
CA ALA A 81 -15.38 -5.91 3.72
C ALA A 81 -13.95 -5.35 3.87
N VAL A 82 -13.34 -4.87 2.79
CA VAL A 82 -12.08 -4.12 2.79
C VAL A 82 -12.40 -2.63 2.65
N GLY A 83 -12.07 -1.87 3.68
CA GLY A 83 -12.46 -0.47 3.81
C GLY A 83 -11.28 0.46 4.03
N ARG A 84 -11.55 1.76 4.00
CA ARG A 84 -10.60 2.79 4.40
C ARG A 84 -10.61 2.96 5.91
N VAL A 85 -9.43 3.01 6.52
CA VAL A 85 -9.24 3.54 7.87
C VAL A 85 -8.86 5.00 7.73
N ASN A 86 -9.86 5.87 7.82
CA ASN A 86 -9.68 7.32 7.72
C ASN A 86 -9.20 7.89 9.06
N ARG A 87 -8.27 8.84 8.99
CA ARG A 87 -7.71 9.54 10.14
C ARG A 87 -8.15 10.99 10.15
N SER A 88 -8.27 11.57 11.34
CA SER A 88 -8.62 12.98 11.53
C SER A 88 -7.60 13.98 10.99
N ASP A 89 -6.38 13.53 10.67
CA ASP A 89 -5.36 14.35 9.99
C ASP A 89 -5.47 14.33 8.45
N GLY A 90 -6.54 13.73 7.91
CA GLY A 90 -6.84 13.67 6.47
C GLY A 90 -6.12 12.56 5.73
N SER A 91 -5.22 11.82 6.37
CA SER A 91 -4.62 10.62 5.80
C SER A 91 -5.52 9.40 5.97
N PHE A 92 -5.21 8.33 5.26
CA PHE A 92 -5.94 7.08 5.37
C PHE A 92 -5.01 5.89 5.11
N CYS A 93 -5.45 4.75 5.63
CA CYS A 93 -4.93 3.42 5.34
C CYS A 93 -6.06 2.53 4.86
N THR A 94 -5.74 1.26 4.64
CA THR A 94 -6.71 0.19 4.40
C THR A 94 -6.93 -0.61 5.69
N GLY A 95 -8.11 -1.20 5.86
CA GLY A 95 -8.41 -2.17 6.90
C GLY A 95 -9.42 -3.20 6.42
N THR A 96 -9.54 -4.32 7.12
CA THR A 96 -10.41 -5.43 6.71
C THR A 96 -11.26 -5.92 7.87
N LEU A 97 -12.56 -6.12 7.63
CA LEU A 97 -13.46 -6.74 8.60
C LEU A 97 -13.09 -8.22 8.81
N VAL A 98 -12.89 -8.59 10.07
CA VAL A 98 -12.71 -9.98 10.54
C VAL A 98 -13.82 -10.42 11.50
N ALA A 99 -14.67 -9.47 11.91
CA ALA A 99 -15.96 -9.66 12.57
C ALA A 99 -16.83 -8.41 12.30
N PRO A 100 -18.15 -8.43 12.56
CA PRO A 100 -19.02 -7.28 12.31
C PRO A 100 -18.56 -5.98 13.00
N ASP A 101 -17.87 -6.09 14.13
CA ASP A 101 -17.34 -4.98 14.93
C ASP A 101 -15.81 -4.93 14.99
N LYS A 102 -15.09 -5.72 14.18
CA LYS A 102 -13.62 -5.82 14.26
C LYS A 102 -12.94 -5.66 12.91
N VAL A 103 -11.96 -4.76 12.88
CA VAL A 103 -11.15 -4.46 11.70
C VAL A 103 -9.68 -4.73 12.01
N VAL A 104 -9.00 -5.49 11.15
CA VAL A 104 -7.53 -5.56 11.17
C VAL A 104 -6.92 -4.53 10.22
N THR A 105 -5.82 -3.91 10.64
CA THR A 105 -5.04 -2.93 9.87
C THR A 105 -3.57 -2.93 10.33
N ALA A 106 -2.74 -2.06 9.77
CA ALA A 106 -1.35 -1.91 10.20
C ALA A 106 -1.23 -1.01 11.45
N ALA A 107 -0.31 -1.29 12.35
CA ALA A 107 -0.11 -0.48 13.56
C ALA A 107 0.37 0.93 13.21
N HIS A 108 1.30 1.07 12.26
CA HIS A 108 1.81 2.39 11.86
C HIS A 108 0.73 3.31 11.29
N CYS A 109 -0.38 2.77 10.79
CA CYS A 109 -1.53 3.55 10.38
C CYS A 109 -2.14 4.35 11.53
N LEU A 110 -1.93 3.91 12.77
CA LEU A 110 -2.41 4.56 13.97
C LEU A 110 -1.35 5.48 14.60
N TRP A 111 -0.14 5.55 14.04
CA TRP A 111 0.91 6.42 14.52
C TRP A 111 0.85 7.80 13.86
N ASN A 112 0.78 8.85 14.68
CA ASN A 112 0.89 10.22 14.22
C ASN A 112 2.36 10.65 14.23
N ARG A 113 2.97 10.71 13.05
CA ARG A 113 4.38 11.08 12.87
C ARG A 113 4.70 12.51 13.31
N ARG A 114 3.72 13.43 13.22
CA ARG A 114 3.92 14.84 13.58
C ARG A 114 3.96 15.02 15.09
N THR A 115 3.06 14.35 15.81
CA THR A 115 2.98 14.45 17.28
C THR A 115 3.78 13.36 17.98
N GLN A 116 4.32 12.40 17.23
CA GLN A 116 5.00 11.20 17.75
C GLN A 116 4.17 10.49 18.82
N ASN A 117 2.87 10.35 18.55
CA ASN A 117 1.91 9.76 19.47
C ASN A 117 0.90 8.91 18.70
N TRP A 118 0.26 7.98 19.40
CA TRP A 118 -0.85 7.22 18.87
C TRP A 118 -2.05 8.13 18.56
N MET A 119 -2.71 7.86 17.44
CA MET A 119 -3.99 8.48 17.10
C MET A 119 -5.01 8.07 18.17
N PRO A 120 -5.78 9.03 18.73
CA PRO A 120 -6.90 8.66 19.59
C PRO A 120 -7.94 7.90 18.77
N ALA A 121 -8.65 6.94 19.37
CA ALA A 121 -9.69 6.17 18.69
C ALA A 121 -10.77 7.07 18.05
N SER A 122 -11.12 8.17 18.72
CA SER A 122 -12.05 9.19 18.21
C SER A 122 -11.56 9.91 16.94
N GLY A 123 -10.28 9.81 16.60
CA GLY A 123 -9.70 10.33 15.37
C GLY A 123 -9.67 9.32 14.24
N LEU A 124 -10.32 8.16 14.38
CA LEU A 124 -10.33 7.07 13.42
C LEU A 124 -11.76 6.69 13.02
N THR A 125 -11.96 6.41 11.73
CA THR A 125 -13.25 5.94 11.19
C THR A 125 -12.97 4.88 10.13
N PHE A 126 -13.63 3.73 10.24
CA PHE A 126 -13.62 2.71 9.21
C PHE A 126 -14.77 2.95 8.23
N VAL A 127 -14.48 2.92 6.93
CA VAL A 127 -15.45 3.17 5.85
C VAL A 127 -15.41 2.01 4.86
N ALA A 128 -16.46 1.19 4.87
CA ALA A 128 -16.64 0.02 4.03
C ALA A 128 -17.22 0.39 2.66
N GLY A 129 -16.74 -0.26 1.61
CA GLY A 129 -17.19 -0.06 0.23
C GLY A 129 -17.09 1.37 -0.28
N TYR A 130 -16.07 2.11 0.13
CA TYR A 130 -15.85 3.47 -0.35
C TYR A 130 -15.47 3.48 -1.84
N GLN A 131 -16.22 4.18 -2.68
CA GLN A 131 -15.90 4.31 -4.10
C GLN A 131 -16.44 5.66 -4.62
N ARG A 132 -15.56 6.48 -5.19
CA ARG A 132 -15.91 7.75 -5.88
C ARG A 132 -16.79 8.69 -5.06
N GLY A 133 -16.58 8.73 -3.74
CA GLY A 133 -17.31 9.60 -2.82
C GLY A 133 -18.55 8.96 -2.19
N ALA A 134 -19.00 7.81 -2.67
CA ALA A 134 -20.00 6.97 -2.00
C ALA A 134 -19.32 5.96 -1.06
N TRP A 135 -20.09 5.40 -0.12
CA TRP A 135 -19.70 4.28 0.74
C TRP A 135 -20.94 3.43 1.03
N VAL A 136 -20.73 2.17 1.41
CA VAL A 136 -21.82 1.27 1.81
C VAL A 136 -22.17 1.51 3.28
N GLU A 137 -21.17 1.47 4.14
CA GLU A 137 -21.33 1.53 5.60
C GLU A 137 -20.09 2.17 6.24
N HIS A 138 -20.22 2.67 7.46
CA HIS A 138 -19.07 3.19 8.22
C HIS A 138 -19.31 3.12 9.72
N ALA A 139 -18.22 3.07 10.49
CA ALA A 139 -18.27 3.20 11.93
C ALA A 139 -17.07 3.97 12.47
N ALA A 140 -17.32 4.75 13.51
CA ALA A 140 -16.25 5.27 14.36
C ALA A 140 -15.52 4.12 15.07
N VAL A 141 -14.23 4.30 15.34
CA VAL A 141 -13.46 3.35 16.14
C VAL A 141 -13.65 3.67 17.63
N ALA A 142 -14.08 2.69 18.42
CA ALA A 142 -14.21 2.83 19.86
C ALA A 142 -12.87 2.59 20.56
N ARG A 143 -12.11 1.58 20.13
CA ARG A 143 -10.80 1.24 20.68
C ARG A 143 -9.85 0.75 19.61
N ALA A 144 -8.58 1.04 19.78
CA ALA A 144 -7.51 0.55 18.92
C ALA A 144 -6.52 -0.26 19.75
N HIS A 145 -6.20 -1.46 19.26
CA HIS A 145 -5.30 -2.42 19.88
C HIS A 145 -4.14 -2.69 18.93
N PRO A 146 -3.15 -1.78 18.83
CA PRO A 146 -1.90 -2.12 18.15
C PRO A 146 -1.18 -3.23 18.90
N SER A 147 -0.33 -3.98 18.20
CA SER A 147 0.56 -4.96 18.82
C SER A 147 1.25 -4.38 20.06
N PRO A 148 1.13 -5.03 21.26
CA PRO A 148 1.67 -4.49 22.51
C PRO A 148 3.19 -4.25 22.48
N THR A 149 3.90 -4.97 21.60
CA THR A 149 5.36 -4.92 21.45
C THR A 149 5.80 -4.13 20.23
N TYR A 150 4.89 -3.59 19.43
CA TYR A 150 5.24 -2.73 18.31
C TYR A 150 5.82 -1.40 18.79
N ARG A 151 6.95 -1.00 18.20
CA ARG A 151 7.69 0.23 18.54
C ARG A 151 7.99 1.00 17.25
N PRO A 152 7.16 1.99 16.88
CA PRO A 152 7.44 2.82 15.72
C PRO A 152 8.58 3.80 16.03
N ASN A 153 9.45 4.00 15.06
CA ASN A 153 10.38 5.12 15.09
C ASN A 153 9.62 6.45 14.81
N PRO A 154 10.28 7.63 14.89
CA PRO A 154 9.63 8.91 14.61
C PRO A 154 8.91 8.99 13.25
N SER A 155 9.44 8.28 12.25
CA SER A 155 8.85 8.20 10.91
C SER A 155 7.68 7.20 10.79
N GLY A 156 7.30 6.52 11.86
CA GLY A 156 6.28 5.47 11.86
C GLY A 156 6.76 4.14 11.30
N LYS A 157 8.06 3.99 11.01
CA LYS A 157 8.64 2.74 10.52
C LYS A 157 9.10 1.88 11.69
N THR A 158 9.18 0.57 11.48
CA THR A 158 9.68 -0.40 12.46
C THR A 158 10.80 -1.24 11.84
N THR A 159 11.66 -1.79 12.68
CA THR A 159 12.58 -2.88 12.30
C THR A 159 11.95 -4.26 12.45
N GLN A 160 10.71 -4.34 12.94
CA GLN A 160 9.96 -5.58 13.17
C GLN A 160 8.61 -5.56 12.45
N PRO A 161 8.56 -5.65 11.10
CA PRO A 161 7.31 -5.58 10.35
C PRO A 161 6.30 -6.67 10.74
N ALA A 162 6.75 -7.84 11.20
CA ALA A 162 5.91 -8.90 11.73
C ALA A 162 4.96 -8.47 12.88
N LEU A 163 5.31 -7.40 13.59
CA LEU A 163 4.52 -6.83 14.69
C LEU A 163 3.69 -5.61 14.28
N ASP A 164 3.76 -5.16 13.02
CA ASP A 164 3.10 -3.95 12.54
C ASP A 164 1.61 -4.18 12.22
N TRP A 165 0.87 -4.68 13.20
CA TRP A 165 -0.56 -4.96 13.09
C TRP A 165 -1.33 -4.28 14.21
N ALA A 166 -2.59 -3.97 13.95
CA ALA A 166 -3.55 -3.49 14.93
C ALA A 166 -4.93 -4.08 14.68
N VAL A 167 -5.68 -4.28 15.76
CA VAL A 167 -7.11 -4.60 15.72
C VAL A 167 -7.90 -3.40 16.23
N LEU A 168 -8.92 -2.99 15.48
CA LEU A 168 -9.82 -1.91 15.84
C LEU A 168 -11.15 -2.51 16.28
N ASP A 169 -11.64 -2.12 17.45
CA ASP A 169 -13.03 -2.32 17.85
C ASP A 169 -13.86 -1.14 17.32
N LEU A 170 -14.86 -1.44 16.51
CA LEU A 170 -15.82 -0.46 16.02
C LEU A 170 -16.82 -0.09 17.13
N ALA A 171 -17.33 1.14 17.10
CA ALA A 171 -18.30 1.62 18.10
C ALA A 171 -19.61 0.83 18.09
N HIS A 172 -20.01 0.36 16.90
CA HIS A 172 -21.16 -0.51 16.70
C HIS A 172 -20.79 -1.55 15.62
N PRO A 173 -21.36 -2.76 15.67
CA PRO A 173 -21.23 -3.71 14.58
C PRO A 173 -21.83 -3.11 13.30
N LEU A 174 -21.16 -3.30 12.17
CA LEU A 174 -21.72 -3.02 10.86
C LEU A 174 -22.77 -4.06 10.49
N ASP A 175 -23.58 -3.76 9.47
CA ASP A 175 -24.58 -4.68 8.95
C ASP A 175 -23.93 -6.02 8.57
N GLY A 176 -24.49 -7.13 9.07
CA GLY A 176 -23.94 -8.47 8.87
C GLY A 176 -23.93 -8.94 7.41
N SER A 177 -24.72 -8.31 6.53
CA SER A 177 -24.74 -8.59 5.09
C SER A 177 -23.46 -8.18 4.37
N LEU A 178 -22.63 -7.31 4.95
CA LEU A 178 -21.30 -6.99 4.43
C LEU A 178 -20.35 -8.20 4.46
N GLY A 179 -20.61 -9.16 5.35
CA GLY A 179 -19.71 -10.28 5.62
C GLY A 179 -18.41 -9.84 6.30
N HIS A 180 -17.54 -10.82 6.56
CA HIS A 180 -16.19 -10.60 7.05
C HIS A 180 -15.28 -11.75 6.62
N PHE A 181 -14.00 -11.45 6.47
CA PHE A 181 -13.03 -12.45 6.05
C PHE A 181 -12.76 -13.46 7.18
N GLY A 182 -12.44 -14.68 6.78
CA GLY A 182 -11.78 -15.64 7.66
C GLY A 182 -10.30 -15.35 7.77
N THR A 183 -9.59 -16.14 8.57
CA THR A 183 -8.12 -16.06 8.67
C THR A 183 -7.48 -17.42 8.47
N ARG A 184 -6.28 -17.43 7.87
CA ARG A 184 -5.44 -18.62 7.74
C ARG A 184 -4.02 -18.30 8.21
N PRO A 185 -3.68 -18.64 9.47
CA PRO A 185 -2.32 -18.53 9.97
C PRO A 185 -1.35 -19.45 9.20
N ASN A 186 -0.07 -19.11 9.20
CA ASN A 186 1.04 -19.92 8.66
C ASN A 186 0.89 -20.29 7.17
N PRO A 187 0.77 -19.30 6.27
CA PRO A 187 0.69 -19.57 4.83
C PRO A 187 1.99 -20.16 4.27
N LEU A 188 1.86 -20.99 3.23
CA LEU A 188 3.00 -21.60 2.53
C LEU A 188 3.59 -20.65 1.48
N ARG A 189 4.92 -20.69 1.31
CA ARG A 189 5.63 -20.00 0.22
C ARG A 189 5.07 -20.43 -1.15
N GLY A 190 5.06 -19.51 -2.10
CA GLY A 190 4.60 -19.71 -3.48
C GLY A 190 3.08 -19.60 -3.64
N LEU A 191 2.35 -19.41 -2.55
CA LEU A 191 0.89 -19.30 -2.58
C LEU A 191 0.48 -18.06 -3.39
N PRO A 192 -0.42 -18.20 -4.39
CA PRO A 192 -0.99 -17.06 -5.07
C PRO A 192 -1.87 -16.25 -4.11
N LEU A 193 -1.75 -14.94 -4.19
CA LEU A 193 -2.38 -13.97 -3.33
C LEU A 193 -3.24 -13.01 -4.15
N VAL A 194 -4.21 -12.43 -3.45
CA VAL A 194 -4.82 -11.17 -3.84
C VAL A 194 -4.50 -10.15 -2.77
N GLN A 195 -3.81 -9.07 -3.16
CA GLN A 195 -3.78 -7.85 -2.35
C GLN A 195 -4.93 -6.96 -2.80
N VAL A 196 -5.67 -6.37 -1.87
CA VAL A 196 -6.77 -5.45 -2.17
C VAL A 196 -6.77 -4.28 -1.19
N GLY A 197 -6.94 -3.05 -1.67
CA GLY A 197 -6.90 -1.90 -0.79
C GLY A 197 -7.12 -0.56 -1.48
N TYR A 198 -6.83 0.50 -0.74
CA TYR A 198 -6.97 1.88 -1.16
C TYR A 198 -5.62 2.55 -1.24
N SER A 199 -5.18 2.84 -2.45
CA SER A 199 -3.90 3.49 -2.68
C SER A 199 -4.00 4.99 -2.88
N SER A 200 -2.94 5.71 -2.55
CA SER A 200 -2.87 7.18 -2.62
C SER A 200 -2.84 7.73 -4.05
N ASP A 201 -2.45 6.92 -5.02
CA ASP A 201 -2.49 7.26 -6.45
C ASP A 201 -3.87 7.01 -7.08
N ARG A 202 -4.73 6.22 -6.42
CA ARG A 202 -6.12 5.96 -6.82
C ARG A 202 -7.09 6.14 -5.64
N ARG A 203 -6.99 7.28 -4.93
CA ARG A 203 -7.66 7.55 -3.63
C ARG A 203 -9.16 7.32 -3.55
N HIS A 204 -9.84 7.30 -4.69
CA HIS A 204 -11.29 7.20 -4.83
C HIS A 204 -11.76 5.87 -5.43
N VAL A 205 -10.87 4.92 -5.66
CA VAL A 205 -11.18 3.62 -6.26
C VAL A 205 -10.42 2.54 -5.51
N GLN A 206 -11.13 1.51 -5.06
CA GLN A 206 -10.46 0.33 -4.50
C GLN A 206 -9.78 -0.46 -5.61
N THR A 207 -8.56 -0.92 -5.35
CA THR A 207 -7.79 -1.70 -6.30
C THR A 207 -7.36 -3.04 -5.74
N ALA A 208 -7.22 -4.02 -6.62
CA ALA A 208 -6.66 -5.32 -6.30
C ALA A 208 -5.49 -5.66 -7.22
N ASN A 209 -4.42 -6.23 -6.66
CA ASN A 209 -3.42 -7.01 -7.38
C ASN A 209 -3.77 -8.49 -7.24
N ILE A 210 -4.06 -9.16 -8.36
CA ILE A 210 -4.45 -10.57 -8.39
C ILE A 210 -3.34 -11.38 -9.03
N GLY A 211 -2.93 -12.49 -8.41
CA GLY A 211 -1.91 -13.39 -8.95
C GLY A 211 -0.48 -13.01 -8.58
N CYS A 212 -0.31 -12.13 -7.60
CA CYS A 212 0.96 -12.00 -6.90
C CYS A 212 1.18 -13.20 -5.97
N HIS A 213 2.36 -13.35 -5.39
CA HIS A 213 2.81 -14.51 -4.65
C HIS A 213 3.35 -14.16 -3.27
N LEU A 214 3.13 -15.07 -2.33
CA LEU A 214 3.89 -15.09 -1.10
C LEU A 214 5.30 -15.63 -1.36
N LEU A 215 6.31 -14.79 -1.23
CA LEU A 215 7.70 -15.18 -1.46
C LEU A 215 8.31 -15.93 -0.29
N GLY A 216 7.70 -15.87 0.90
CA GLY A 216 8.10 -16.63 2.08
C GLY A 216 8.10 -15.80 3.35
N GLN A 217 8.75 -16.32 4.39
CA GLN A 217 8.87 -15.69 5.69
C GLN A 217 10.35 -15.58 6.07
N ASP A 218 10.74 -14.45 6.66
CA ASP A 218 12.08 -14.26 7.21
C ASP A 218 12.19 -14.79 8.67
N LYS A 219 13.40 -14.74 9.23
CA LYS A 219 13.67 -15.20 10.61
C LYS A 219 12.96 -14.38 11.70
N SER A 220 12.54 -13.15 11.39
CA SER A 220 11.78 -12.30 12.32
C SER A 220 10.28 -12.60 12.30
N GLY A 221 9.85 -13.49 11.41
CA GLY A 221 8.45 -13.80 11.17
C GLY A 221 7.77 -12.87 10.17
N THR A 222 8.50 -11.95 9.54
CA THR A 222 7.96 -11.03 8.52
C THR A 222 7.70 -11.80 7.24
N LEU A 223 6.51 -11.64 6.67
CA LEU A 223 6.15 -12.22 5.38
C LEU A 223 6.58 -11.29 4.24
N LEU A 224 7.10 -11.89 3.17
CA LEU A 224 7.53 -11.21 1.95
C LEU A 224 6.59 -11.58 0.80
N HIS A 225 6.26 -10.60 -0.05
CA HIS A 225 5.42 -10.80 -1.22
C HIS A 225 5.84 -9.90 -2.38
N ASP A 226 5.41 -10.23 -3.60
CA ASP A 226 5.65 -9.45 -4.82
C ASP A 226 4.45 -8.59 -5.26
N CYS A 227 3.32 -8.62 -4.55
CA CYS A 227 2.14 -7.79 -4.91
C CYS A 227 2.47 -6.29 -5.00
N ASP A 228 1.93 -5.63 -6.02
CA ASP A 228 1.98 -4.17 -6.18
C ASP A 228 1.22 -3.47 -5.07
N THR A 229 1.90 -2.51 -4.44
CA THR A 229 1.30 -1.67 -3.41
C THR A 229 1.82 -0.25 -3.52
N VAL A 230 1.00 0.72 -3.09
CA VAL A 230 1.37 2.13 -3.03
C VAL A 230 0.95 2.67 -1.66
N SER A 231 1.56 3.77 -1.20
CA SER A 231 1.17 4.40 0.07
C SER A 231 -0.35 4.54 0.17
N GLY A 232 -0.95 4.12 1.30
CA GLY A 232 -2.40 3.94 1.46
C GLY A 232 -2.80 2.46 1.55
N ASP A 233 -2.13 1.57 0.80
CA ASP A 233 -2.35 0.13 0.88
C ASP A 233 -1.87 -0.48 2.21
N SER A 234 -1.18 0.28 3.06
CA SER A 234 -0.89 -0.12 4.43
C SER A 234 -2.16 -0.58 5.16
N GLY A 235 -2.11 -1.77 5.74
CA GLY A 235 -3.26 -2.41 6.39
C GLY A 235 -4.14 -3.25 5.46
N SER A 236 -3.83 -3.29 4.15
CA SER A 236 -4.52 -4.16 3.19
C SER A 236 -4.33 -5.63 3.54
N PRO A 237 -5.36 -6.48 3.36
CA PRO A 237 -5.20 -7.91 3.52
C PRO A 237 -4.44 -8.49 2.31
N LEU A 238 -3.60 -9.48 2.59
CA LEU A 238 -3.20 -10.48 1.61
C LEU A 238 -4.16 -11.65 1.76
N VAL A 239 -4.90 -11.94 0.69
CA VAL A 239 -6.06 -12.82 0.70
C VAL A 239 -5.79 -14.06 -0.15
N ILE A 240 -6.31 -15.19 0.31
CA ILE A 240 -6.46 -16.43 -0.45
C ILE A 240 -7.93 -16.87 -0.43
N TRP A 241 -8.31 -17.82 -1.27
CA TRP A 241 -9.62 -18.46 -1.22
C TRP A 241 -9.48 -19.92 -0.83
N ASP A 242 -10.15 -20.30 0.26
CA ASP A 242 -10.33 -21.68 0.69
C ASP A 242 -11.76 -22.15 0.36
N SER A 243 -12.03 -23.43 0.59
CA SER A 243 -13.31 -24.09 0.25
C SER A 243 -14.57 -23.41 0.80
N ASP A 244 -14.43 -22.68 1.91
CA ASP A 244 -15.49 -22.02 2.64
C ASP A 244 -15.43 -20.48 2.55
N GLY A 245 -14.51 -19.91 1.76
CA GLY A 245 -14.49 -18.48 1.46
C GLY A 245 -13.10 -17.82 1.51
N PRO A 246 -13.05 -16.49 1.36
CA PRO A 246 -11.80 -15.75 1.38
C PRO A 246 -11.22 -15.66 2.79
N ARG A 247 -9.90 -15.81 2.88
CA ARG A 247 -9.13 -15.75 4.13
C ARG A 247 -7.96 -14.80 4.01
N ILE A 248 -7.77 -14.00 5.06
CA ILE A 248 -6.57 -13.19 5.23
C ILE A 248 -5.45 -14.11 5.72
N VAL A 249 -4.28 -14.04 5.08
CA VAL A 249 -3.05 -14.71 5.55
C VAL A 249 -2.08 -13.73 6.21
N ALA A 250 -2.13 -12.46 5.80
CA ALA A 250 -1.25 -11.42 6.30
C ALA A 250 -1.86 -10.02 6.09
N VAL A 251 -1.31 -9.05 6.80
CA VAL A 251 -1.61 -7.62 6.63
C VAL A 251 -0.41 -6.96 5.98
N HIS A 252 -0.58 -6.29 4.84
CA HIS A 252 0.48 -5.53 4.20
C HIS A 252 0.89 -4.32 5.05
N VAL A 253 2.18 -4.13 5.30
CA VAL A 253 2.68 -3.07 6.19
C VAL A 253 3.75 -2.18 5.55
N GLY A 254 4.22 -2.51 4.36
CA GLY A 254 5.11 -1.64 3.59
C GLY A 254 5.94 -2.38 2.56
N THR A 255 7.04 -1.74 2.18
CA THR A 255 7.92 -2.21 1.12
C THR A 255 9.37 -2.06 1.55
N VAL A 256 10.20 -3.03 1.16
CA VAL A 256 11.66 -3.00 1.31
C VAL A 256 12.31 -3.15 -0.05
N THR A 257 13.51 -2.58 -0.20
CA THR A 257 14.34 -2.76 -1.38
C THR A 257 15.46 -3.72 -1.04
N THR A 258 15.65 -4.75 -1.85
CA THR A 258 16.75 -5.71 -1.69
C THR A 258 18.09 -5.06 -2.09
N HIS A 259 19.20 -5.73 -1.75
CA HIS A 259 20.53 -5.31 -2.22
C HIS A 259 20.65 -5.30 -3.75
N SER A 260 19.89 -6.14 -4.44
CA SER A 260 19.82 -6.18 -5.91
C SER A 260 18.94 -5.06 -6.51
N GLY A 261 18.37 -4.19 -5.68
CA GLY A 261 17.48 -3.10 -6.12
C GLY A 261 16.01 -3.52 -6.31
N SER A 262 15.67 -4.80 -6.11
CA SER A 262 14.30 -5.30 -6.28
C SER A 262 13.40 -4.83 -5.13
N SER A 263 12.18 -4.41 -5.46
CA SER A 263 11.18 -4.03 -4.47
C SER A 263 10.38 -5.24 -4.00
N LEU A 264 10.28 -5.45 -2.68
CA LEU A 264 9.46 -6.50 -2.07
C LEU A 264 8.47 -5.88 -1.10
N GLY A 265 7.23 -6.38 -1.11
CA GLY A 265 6.28 -6.08 -0.06
C GLY A 265 6.62 -6.83 1.23
N VAL A 266 6.37 -6.19 2.37
CA VAL A 266 6.46 -6.79 3.71
C VAL A 266 5.10 -6.79 4.38
N ALA A 267 4.82 -7.86 5.13
CA ALA A 267 3.53 -8.07 5.76
C ALA A 267 3.67 -8.69 7.17
N ALA A 268 2.75 -8.31 8.05
CA ALA A 268 2.56 -8.92 9.36
C ALA A 268 1.69 -10.18 9.22
N PRO A 269 2.10 -11.35 9.75
CA PRO A 269 1.27 -12.56 9.71
C PRO A 269 -0.06 -12.36 10.44
N ILE A 270 -1.17 -12.85 9.86
CA ILE A 270 -2.47 -12.69 10.53
C ILE A 270 -2.54 -13.40 11.89
N GLY A 271 -1.79 -14.50 12.04
CA GLY A 271 -1.72 -15.28 13.27
C GLY A 271 -1.02 -14.56 14.43
N SER A 272 -0.27 -13.48 14.18
CA SER A 272 0.26 -12.64 15.26
C SER A 272 -0.75 -11.62 15.76
N ALA A 273 -1.73 -11.24 14.94
CA ALA A 273 -2.74 -10.22 15.25
C ALA A 273 -3.97 -10.77 15.97
N LEU A 274 -4.31 -12.05 15.75
CA LEU A 274 -5.52 -12.68 16.25
C LEU A 274 -5.21 -14.03 16.93
N PRO A 275 -5.93 -14.39 18.01
CA PRO A 275 -5.61 -15.55 18.84
C PRO A 275 -5.86 -16.91 18.18
N GLY A 276 -6.48 -16.95 17.00
CA GLY A 276 -6.71 -18.19 16.27
C GLY A 276 -7.37 -17.97 14.89
N PRO A 277 -7.55 -19.07 14.13
CA PRO A 277 -8.27 -19.04 12.87
C PRO A 277 -9.72 -18.58 13.05
N LEU A 278 -10.18 -17.71 12.17
CA LEU A 278 -11.57 -17.29 12.08
C LEU A 278 -12.19 -17.88 10.81
N ALA A 279 -13.44 -18.34 10.92
CA ALA A 279 -14.23 -18.65 9.74
C ALA A 279 -14.72 -17.35 9.09
N PRO A 280 -14.82 -17.30 7.75
CA PRO A 280 -15.54 -16.20 7.09
C PRO A 280 -17.03 -16.23 7.48
N ALA A 281 -17.69 -15.07 7.54
CA ALA A 281 -19.15 -15.02 7.79
C ALA A 281 -19.95 -15.68 6.65
N ARG A 282 -21.15 -16.19 7.00
CA ARG A 282 -22.13 -16.76 6.05
C ARG A 282 -22.43 -15.74 4.94
N GLY A 283 -21.85 -15.98 3.78
CA GLY A 283 -21.94 -15.14 2.59
C GLY A 283 -21.09 -15.66 1.43
N THR A 284 -20.72 -16.95 1.42
CA THR A 284 -20.33 -17.64 0.18
C THR A 284 -21.55 -17.79 -0.71
N VAL A 285 -22.07 -16.66 -1.21
CA VAL A 285 -22.46 -16.64 -2.62
C VAL A 285 -21.27 -17.30 -3.33
N PRO A 286 -21.48 -18.29 -4.22
CA PRO A 286 -20.41 -18.71 -5.10
C PRO A 286 -19.75 -17.41 -5.58
N ILE A 287 -18.44 -17.28 -5.37
CA ILE A 287 -17.64 -16.20 -5.94
C ILE A 287 -18.32 -15.87 -7.27
N ASP A 288 -18.83 -14.65 -7.44
CA ASP A 288 -19.70 -14.41 -8.58
C ASP A 288 -18.95 -14.81 -9.87
N GLN A 289 -19.65 -15.23 -10.92
CA GLN A 289 -18.95 -15.77 -12.09
C GLN A 289 -17.95 -14.78 -12.69
N GLY A 290 -18.15 -13.47 -12.51
CA GLY A 290 -17.20 -12.44 -12.88
C GLY A 290 -15.93 -12.46 -12.03
N LEU A 291 -16.06 -12.57 -10.71
CA LEU A 291 -14.92 -12.73 -9.79
C LEU A 291 -14.22 -14.07 -9.99
N VAL A 292 -14.95 -15.17 -10.26
CA VAL A 292 -14.32 -16.45 -10.63
C VAL A 292 -13.59 -16.31 -11.95
N ALA A 293 -14.20 -15.73 -12.99
CA ALA A 293 -13.54 -15.53 -14.28
C ALA A 293 -12.28 -14.66 -14.14
N LEU A 294 -12.35 -13.62 -13.32
CA LEU A 294 -11.23 -12.75 -12.99
C LEU A 294 -10.10 -13.51 -12.29
N LEU A 295 -10.42 -14.26 -11.23
CA LEU A 295 -9.46 -15.05 -10.48
C LEU A 295 -8.90 -16.20 -11.34
N VAL A 296 -9.72 -16.89 -12.12
CA VAL A 296 -9.31 -17.96 -13.03
C VAL A 296 -8.33 -17.43 -14.07
N GLY A 297 -8.67 -16.33 -14.74
CA GLY A 297 -7.83 -15.73 -15.77
C GLY A 297 -6.51 -15.19 -15.23
N LYS A 298 -6.50 -14.61 -14.02
CA LYS A 298 -5.30 -14.01 -13.41
C LYS A 298 -4.45 -14.97 -12.59
N LEU A 299 -5.06 -15.99 -11.98
CA LEU A 299 -4.35 -17.03 -11.21
C LEU A 299 -3.96 -18.25 -12.06
N GLY A 300 -4.25 -18.23 -13.37
CA GLY A 300 -3.82 -19.28 -14.31
C GLY A 300 -4.60 -20.59 -14.23
N TYR A 301 -5.82 -20.58 -13.69
CA TYR A 301 -6.66 -21.78 -13.69
C TYR A 301 -7.30 -21.99 -15.08
N SER A 302 -7.48 -23.25 -15.49
CA SER A 302 -8.08 -23.60 -16.79
C SER A 302 -9.60 -23.38 -16.89
N GLY A 303 -10.23 -22.87 -15.82
CA GLY A 303 -11.67 -22.62 -15.76
C GLY A 303 -12.19 -22.54 -14.32
N ALA A 304 -13.44 -22.10 -14.17
CA ALA A 304 -14.14 -22.04 -12.88
C ALA A 304 -14.12 -23.38 -12.14
N ASP A 305 -14.33 -24.49 -12.83
CA ASP A 305 -14.30 -25.82 -12.23
C ASP A 305 -12.92 -26.22 -11.71
N ALA A 306 -11.86 -25.81 -12.39
CA ALA A 306 -10.48 -26.06 -11.94
C ALA A 306 -10.15 -25.24 -10.69
N PHE A 307 -10.55 -23.96 -10.66
CA PHE A 307 -10.46 -23.12 -9.48
C PHE A 307 -11.26 -23.72 -8.31
N HIS A 308 -12.53 -24.08 -8.52
CA HIS A 308 -13.36 -24.68 -7.47
C HIS A 308 -12.81 -26.03 -6.98
N ARG A 309 -12.21 -26.86 -7.87
CA ARG A 309 -11.52 -28.10 -7.46
C ARG A 309 -10.29 -27.81 -6.61
N ALA A 310 -9.42 -26.87 -7.04
CA ALA A 310 -8.24 -26.49 -6.28
C ALA A 310 -8.61 -25.94 -4.89
N VAL A 311 -9.63 -25.09 -4.84
CA VAL A 311 -10.19 -24.52 -3.60
C VAL A 311 -10.75 -25.61 -2.67
N ARG A 312 -11.43 -26.63 -3.21
CA ARG A 312 -11.91 -27.80 -2.42
C ARG A 312 -10.77 -28.69 -1.92
N GLN A 313 -9.74 -28.92 -2.75
CA GLN A 313 -8.57 -29.71 -2.39
C GLN A 313 -7.69 -29.02 -1.35
N ALA A 314 -7.68 -27.68 -1.32
CA ALA A 314 -6.98 -26.87 -0.33
C ALA A 314 -7.68 -26.81 1.06
N GLY A 315 -8.78 -27.54 1.25
CA GLY A 315 -9.52 -27.68 2.51
C GLY A 315 -8.66 -28.21 3.67
N PRO A 316 -9.19 -28.23 4.91
CA PRO A 316 -8.39 -28.23 6.13
C PRO A 316 -7.69 -29.57 6.38
N SER A 317 -6.53 -29.75 5.78
CA SER A 317 -5.53 -30.71 6.24
C SER A 317 -4.17 -30.02 6.24
N GLY A 318 -3.60 -29.85 7.44
CA GLY A 318 -2.22 -29.43 7.63
C GLY A 318 -1.24 -30.52 7.21
N GLN A 319 -1.26 -30.93 5.95
CA GLN A 319 -0.23 -31.77 5.34
C GLN A 319 0.49 -30.93 4.29
N PRO A 320 1.83 -30.82 4.36
CA PRO A 320 2.60 -30.12 3.33
C PRO A 320 2.44 -30.83 1.99
N PHE A 321 2.35 -30.06 0.89
CA PHE A 321 2.35 -30.58 -0.47
C PHE A 321 3.61 -31.45 -0.69
N THR A 322 3.41 -32.63 -1.27
CA THR A 322 4.52 -33.52 -1.62
C THR A 322 5.30 -32.97 -2.82
N ALA A 323 6.53 -33.45 -3.04
CA ALA A 323 7.32 -33.05 -4.20
C ALA A 323 6.65 -33.41 -5.55
N GLU A 324 5.76 -34.41 -5.55
CA GLU A 324 4.91 -34.76 -6.71
C GLU A 324 3.79 -33.73 -6.94
N ASP A 325 3.15 -33.23 -5.88
CA ASP A 325 2.11 -32.19 -5.97
C ASP A 325 2.66 -30.85 -6.50
N LEU A 326 3.91 -30.52 -6.14
CA LEU A 326 4.65 -29.36 -6.66
C LEU A 326 5.09 -29.56 -8.12
N GLY A 327 5.39 -30.78 -8.55
CA GLY A 327 5.75 -31.10 -9.94
C GLY A 327 4.59 -30.96 -10.93
N LEU A 328 3.37 -31.26 -10.49
CA LEU A 328 2.14 -31.12 -11.29
C LEU A 328 1.65 -29.66 -11.41
N LEU A 329 1.91 -28.82 -10.40
CA LEU A 329 1.56 -27.39 -10.43
C LEU A 329 2.55 -26.54 -11.24
N LEU A 330 3.80 -26.97 -11.39
CA LEU A 330 4.86 -26.22 -12.04
C LEU A 330 5.12 -26.58 -13.52
N SER A 331 4.47 -27.63 -14.06
CA SER A 331 4.73 -28.11 -15.43
C SER A 331 3.73 -27.67 -16.49
N GLY A 332 2.56 -27.11 -16.14
CA GLY A 332 1.63 -26.52 -17.10
C GLY A 332 1.04 -27.48 -18.15
N SER A 333 1.25 -28.79 -18.04
CA SER A 333 0.74 -29.81 -18.96
C SER A 333 -0.34 -30.66 -18.30
N ALA A 334 -1.51 -30.72 -18.94
CA ALA A 334 -2.59 -31.63 -18.55
C ALA A 334 -2.08 -33.09 -18.57
N PRO A 335 -2.47 -33.94 -17.60
CA PRO A 335 -2.08 -35.34 -17.62
C PRO A 335 -2.70 -36.03 -18.84
N PRO A 336 -1.97 -36.95 -19.51
CA PRO A 336 -2.54 -37.74 -20.59
C PRO A 336 -3.64 -38.65 -20.04
N ALA A 337 -4.66 -38.88 -20.86
CA ALA A 337 -5.76 -39.75 -20.52
C ALA A 337 -5.26 -41.20 -20.35
N GLY A 338 -5.45 -41.74 -19.14
CA GLY A 338 -5.51 -43.18 -18.89
C GLY A 338 -4.29 -43.80 -18.22
N SER A 339 -4.45 -44.15 -16.94
CA SER A 339 -3.92 -45.37 -16.28
C SER A 339 -4.21 -45.22 -14.77
N ALA A 340 -5.27 -45.83 -14.24
CA ALA A 340 -5.40 -47.24 -13.82
C ALA A 340 -5.03 -47.46 -12.34
N GLU A 341 -5.91 -48.21 -11.70
CA GLU A 341 -6.09 -48.58 -10.28
C GLU A 341 -4.86 -48.93 -9.41
N VAL A 342 -4.99 -48.53 -8.14
CA VAL A 342 -4.87 -49.33 -6.89
C VAL A 342 -3.74 -50.37 -6.79
N ARG A 343 -2.79 -50.11 -5.87
CA ARG A 343 -2.63 -50.85 -4.60
C ARG A 343 -1.83 -50.04 -3.59
#